data_AF-A0A0Q2XM15-F1
#
_entry.id   AF-A0A0Q2XM15-F1
#
_cell.length_a   1.000
_cell.length_b   1.000
_cell.length_c   1.000
_cell.angle_alpha   90.00
_cell.angle_beta   90.00
_cell.angle_gamma   90.00
#
_symmetry.space_group_name_H-M   'P 1'
#
loop_
_entity.id
_entity.type
_entity.pdbx_description
1 polymer ?
#
loop_
_entity_poly.entity_id
_entity_poly.type
_entity_poly.pdbx_seq_one_letter_code
_entity_poly.pdbx_strand_id
1 'polypeptide(L)'
;MRVKGKIIAENGTFPFEVLKTGGGVSLRVELSEEPFEYSTDCNCLEPLELLGLLLPAIEEEIGEIKGVFVEEVVEEKRSPLEQLRGVLWGKRFIG
;
A
#
# COMPACT_ATOMS: atom_id res chain seq x y z
N MET A 1 -5.04 -4.96 3.64
CA MET A 1 -4.19 -3.99 4.39
C MET A 1 -4.40 -2.62 3.79
N ARG A 2 -4.56 -1.59 4.61
CA ARG A 2 -4.75 -0.19 4.20
C ARG A 2 -3.74 0.69 4.93
N VAL A 3 -3.05 1.55 4.21
CA VAL A 3 -2.11 2.54 4.77
C VAL A 3 -2.59 3.92 4.37
N LYS A 4 -2.68 4.84 5.33
CA LYS A 4 -2.94 6.25 5.07
C LYS A 4 -1.82 7.10 5.61
N GLY A 5 -1.62 8.23 4.97
CA GLY A 5 -0.67 9.21 5.43
C GLY A 5 -0.74 10.47 4.60
N LYS A 6 0.36 11.22 4.62
CA LYS A 6 0.52 12.44 3.84
C LYS A 6 1.93 12.59 3.31
N ILE A 7 2.04 13.21 2.14
CA ILE A 7 3.29 13.65 1.52
C ILE A 7 3.40 15.15 1.77
N ILE A 8 4.53 15.58 2.31
CA ILE A 8 4.89 16.99 2.47
C ILE A 8 5.81 17.35 1.31
N ALA A 9 5.42 18.34 0.53
CA ALA A 9 6.18 18.82 -0.62
C ALA A 9 6.21 20.35 -0.65
N GLU A 10 6.98 20.93 -1.57
CA GLU A 10 7.08 22.37 -1.76
C GLU A 10 5.71 23.03 -1.96
N ASN A 11 4.84 22.39 -2.76
CA ASN A 11 3.54 22.95 -3.12
C ASN A 11 2.42 22.65 -2.11
N GLY A 12 2.71 21.95 -1.00
CA GLY A 12 1.74 21.71 0.05
C GLY A 12 1.83 20.35 0.75
N THR A 13 0.68 19.90 1.24
CA THR A 13 0.52 18.62 1.93
C THR A 13 -0.57 17.81 1.27
N PHE A 14 -0.22 16.60 0.84
CA PHE A 14 -1.05 15.77 -0.02
C PHE A 14 -1.36 14.45 0.68
N PRO A 15 -2.61 14.23 1.10
CA PRO A 15 -3.04 12.96 1.67
C PRO A 15 -2.84 11.82 0.67
N PHE A 16 -2.42 10.66 1.16
CA PHE A 16 -2.37 9.45 0.36
C PHE A 16 -3.03 8.28 1.06
N GLU A 17 -3.48 7.33 0.24
CA GLU A 17 -3.99 6.04 0.65
C GLU A 17 -3.41 4.93 -0.23
N VAL A 18 -2.92 3.88 0.41
CA VAL A 18 -2.53 2.64 -0.26
C VAL A 18 -3.38 1.48 0.26
N LEU A 19 -4.00 0.76 -0.66
CA LEU A 19 -4.80 -0.42 -0.37
C LEU A 19 -4.14 -1.65 -0.99
N LYS A 20 -3.84 -2.66 -0.17
CA LYS A 20 -3.39 -3.98 -0.60
C LYS A 20 -4.46 -5.02 -0.30
N THR A 21 -4.87 -5.73 -1.34
CA THR A 21 -5.83 -6.83 -1.30
C THR A 21 -5.16 -8.13 -1.76
N GLY A 22 -5.93 -9.23 -1.87
CA GLY A 22 -5.43 -10.46 -2.49
C GLY A 22 -5.27 -10.40 -4.01
N GLY A 23 -5.73 -9.32 -4.65
CA GLY A 23 -5.64 -9.10 -6.09
C GLY A 23 -4.52 -8.14 -6.50
N GLY A 24 -3.89 -7.42 -5.56
CA GLY A 24 -2.85 -6.44 -5.88
C GLY A 24 -2.79 -5.29 -4.89
N VAL A 25 -2.14 -4.21 -5.32
CA VAL A 25 -1.96 -2.97 -4.56
C VAL A 25 -2.35 -1.76 -5.39
N SER A 26 -3.03 -0.81 -4.74
CA SER A 26 -3.45 0.47 -5.35
C SER A 26 -3.03 1.64 -4.48
N LEU A 27 -2.50 2.69 -5.11
CA LEU A 27 -2.16 3.97 -4.52
C LEU A 27 -3.13 5.04 -5.04
N ARG A 28 -3.53 5.94 -4.14
CA ARG A 28 -4.23 7.17 -4.45
C ARG A 28 -3.59 8.31 -3.65
N VAL A 29 -3.27 9.41 -4.31
CA VAL A 29 -2.80 10.66 -3.69
C VAL A 29 -3.77 11.77 -4.06
N GLU A 30 -4.31 12.47 -3.07
CA GLU A 30 -5.21 13.59 -3.28
C GLU A 30 -4.39 14.83 -3.65
N LEU A 31 -4.48 15.28 -4.91
CA LEU A 31 -3.86 16.50 -5.40
C LEU A 31 -4.89 17.63 -5.57
N SER A 32 -4.41 18.85 -5.83
CA SER A 32 -5.25 20.04 -5.94
C SER A 32 -6.17 20.06 -7.18
N GLU A 33 -5.76 19.43 -8.28
CA GLU A 33 -6.53 19.38 -9.52
C GLU A 33 -7.22 18.02 -9.69
N GLU A 34 -6.42 16.96 -9.87
CA GLU A 34 -6.91 15.59 -10.00
C GLU A 34 -6.09 14.62 -9.15
N PRO A 35 -6.72 13.58 -8.57
CA PRO A 35 -5.98 12.62 -7.77
C PRO A 35 -5.01 11.81 -8.63
N PHE A 36 -3.80 11.61 -8.13
CA PHE A 36 -2.86 10.66 -8.72
C PHE A 36 -3.26 9.25 -8.30
N GLU A 37 -3.70 8.42 -9.25
CA GLU A 37 -4.16 7.05 -8.99
C GLU A 37 -3.31 6.04 -9.79
N TYR A 38 -2.90 4.96 -9.12
CA TYR A 38 -2.17 3.86 -9.74
C TYR A 38 -2.55 2.52 -9.10
N SER A 39 -2.71 1.47 -9.90
CA SER A 39 -2.97 0.12 -9.41
C SER A 39 -2.16 -0.92 -10.18
N THR A 40 -1.81 -2.01 -9.49
CA THR A 40 -1.10 -3.15 -10.10
C THR A 40 -1.51 -4.47 -9.43
N ASP A 41 -1.59 -5.52 -10.22
CA ASP A 41 -1.99 -6.87 -9.78
C ASP A 41 -0.83 -7.67 -9.15
N CYS A 42 0.29 -7.02 -8.81
CA CYS A 42 1.41 -7.66 -8.09
C CYS A 42 1.12 -7.73 -6.59
N ASN A 43 0.68 -8.92 -6.16
CA ASN A 43 0.58 -9.27 -4.73
C ASN A 43 1.93 -9.25 -3.99
N CYS A 44 3.03 -9.29 -4.75
CA CYS A 44 4.40 -9.23 -4.27
C CYS A 44 4.78 -7.87 -3.65
N LEU A 45 4.17 -6.78 -4.10
CA LEU A 45 4.55 -5.43 -3.67
C LEU A 45 3.90 -5.08 -2.32
N GLU A 46 4.71 -4.59 -1.39
CA GLU A 46 4.20 -4.01 -0.16
C GLU A 46 3.69 -2.58 -0.38
N PRO A 47 2.71 -2.10 0.42
CA PRO A 47 2.08 -0.80 0.18
C PRO A 47 3.05 0.38 0.07
N LEU A 48 4.04 0.47 0.96
CA LEU A 48 5.01 1.56 0.94
C LEU A 48 6.08 1.39 -0.13
N GLU A 49 6.32 0.18 -0.63
CA GLU A 49 7.20 -0.04 -1.78
C GLU A 49 6.57 0.56 -3.04
N LEU A 50 5.27 0.33 -3.26
CA LEU A 50 4.57 0.96 -4.38
C LEU A 50 4.65 2.48 -4.32
N LEU A 51 4.37 3.07 -3.16
CA LEU A 51 4.48 4.52 -2.97
C LEU A 51 5.89 5.01 -3.30
N GLY A 52 6.92 4.35 -2.77
CA GLY A 52 8.33 4.68 -3.01
C GLY A 52 8.71 4.66 -4.50
N LEU A 53 8.19 3.71 -5.27
CA LEU A 53 8.42 3.61 -6.72
C LEU A 53 7.79 4.78 -7.51
N LEU A 54 6.71 5.35 -6.98
CA LEU A 54 5.93 6.39 -7.66
C LEU A 54 6.26 7.80 -7.17
N LEU A 55 7.09 7.96 -6.14
CA LEU A 55 7.51 9.28 -5.63
C LEU A 55 8.06 10.22 -6.73
N PRO A 56 8.90 9.77 -7.68
CA PRO A 56 9.39 10.66 -8.74
C PRO A 56 8.28 11.24 -9.60
N ALA A 57 7.29 10.41 -10.00
CA ALA A 57 6.16 10.87 -10.80
C ALA A 57 5.24 11.79 -9.99
N ILE A 58 5.10 11.55 -8.69
CA ILE A 58 4.32 12.44 -7.80
C ILE A 58 5.05 13.79 -7.63
N GLU A 59 6.37 13.78 -7.47
CA GLU A 59 7.20 14.99 -7.31
C GLU A 59 7.10 15.93 -8.51
N GLU A 60 6.93 15.40 -9.74
CA GLU A 60 6.66 16.20 -10.94
C GLU A 60 5.38 17.05 -10.80
N GLU A 61 4.36 16.55 -10.08
CA GLU A 61 3.07 17.21 -9.90
C GLU A 61 3.05 18.15 -8.67
N ILE A 62 3.71 17.77 -7.58
CA ILE A 62 3.62 18.47 -6.28
C ILE A 62 4.88 19.24 -5.88
N GLY A 63 5.91 19.24 -6.72
CA GLY A 63 7.21 19.80 -6.42
C GLY A 63 8.00 18.95 -5.41
N GLU A 64 9.20 19.41 -5.07
CA GLU A 64 10.18 18.65 -4.29
C GLU A 64 9.58 18.09 -2.99
N ILE A 65 9.65 16.77 -2.82
CA ILE A 65 9.13 16.07 -1.66
C ILE A 65 10.08 16.26 -0.48
N LYS A 66 9.56 16.82 0.61
CA LYS A 66 10.29 17.04 1.87
C LYS A 66 10.14 15.88 2.85
N GLY A 67 9.08 15.08 2.72
CA GLY A 67 8.90 13.89 3.53
C GLY A 67 7.57 13.16 3.31
N VAL A 68 7.54 11.91 3.75
CA VAL A 68 6.35 11.05 3.71
C VAL A 68 6.06 10.59 5.14
N PHE A 69 4.84 10.81 5.61
CA PHE A 69 4.43 10.48 6.97
C PHE A 69 3.25 9.52 6.94
N VAL A 70 3.43 8.37 7.58
CA VAL A 70 2.36 7.38 7.76
C VAL A 70 1.57 7.73 9.01
N GLU A 71 0.24 7.82 8.88
CA GLU A 71 -0.66 8.22 9.97
C GLU A 71 -1.51 7.04 10.47
N GLU A 72 -1.92 6.13 9.58
CA GLU A 72 -2.75 4.98 9.92
C GLU A 72 -2.31 3.75 9.12
N VAL A 73 -2.19 2.61 9.80
CA VAL A 73 -2.02 1.30 9.16
C VAL A 73 -3.09 0.36 9.71
N VAL A 74 -4.00 -0.06 8.83
CA VAL A 74 -5.04 -1.04 9.15
C VAL A 74 -4.69 -2.36 8.46
N GLU A 75 -4.23 -3.32 9.25
CA GLU A 75 -4.13 -4.70 8.81
C GLU A 75 -5.49 -5.38 9.00
N GLU A 76 -6.05 -5.94 7.93
CA GLU A 76 -7.16 -6.87 8.07
C GLU A 76 -6.64 -8.12 8.78
N LYS A 77 -7.18 -8.40 9.97
CA LYS A 77 -6.86 -9.61 10.71
C LYS A 77 -7.13 -10.82 9.81
N ARG A 78 -6.07 -11.49 9.37
CA ARG A 78 -6.18 -12.83 8.77
C ARG A 78 -6.95 -13.71 9.74
N SER A 79 -7.96 -14.41 9.24
CA SER A 79 -8.77 -15.28 10.08
C SER A 79 -7.88 -16.37 10.70
N PRO A 80 -8.09 -16.79 11.96
CA PRO A 80 -7.34 -17.91 12.56
C PRO A 80 -7.44 -19.20 11.72
N LEU A 81 -8.49 -19.33 10.92
CA LEU A 81 -8.73 -20.47 10.02
C LEU A 81 -7.73 -20.53 8.85
N GLU A 82 -7.25 -19.39 8.35
CA GLU A 82 -6.23 -19.36 7.30
C GLU A 82 -4.84 -19.75 7.82
N GLN A 83 -4.54 -19.48 9.10
CA GLN A 83 -3.32 -20.00 9.75
C GLN A 83 -3.37 -21.51 9.96
N LEU A 84 -4.56 -22.07 10.22
CA LEU A 84 -4.73 -23.51 10.46
C LEU A 84 -4.74 -24.38 9.19
N ARG A 85 -4.98 -23.79 8.00
CA ARG A 85 -4.91 -24.53 6.72
C ARG A 85 -3.50 -25.05 6.40
N GLY A 86 -2.45 -24.43 6.93
CA GLY A 86 -1.08 -24.93 6.81
C GLY A 86 -0.76 -26.15 7.68
N VAL A 87 -1.57 -26.43 8.73
CA VAL A 87 -1.30 -27.49 9.70
C VAL A 87 -1.98 -28.82 9.33
N LEU A 88 -3.11 -28.76 8.61
CA LEU A 88 -3.95 -29.95 8.36
C LEU A 88 -3.53 -30.80 7.14
N TRP A 89 -2.58 -30.35 6.31
CA TRP A 89 -2.07 -31.14 5.18
C TRP A 89 -0.70 -31.80 5.39
N GLY A 90 -0.08 -31.64 6.57
CA GLY A 90 1.23 -32.22 6.89
C GLY A 90 1.22 -33.65 7.44
N LYS A 91 0.06 -34.32 7.59
CA LYS A 91 -0.01 -35.69 8.12
C LYS A 91 -0.84 -36.61 7.24
N ARG A 92 -0.35 -36.88 6.03
CA ARG A 92 -0.78 -38.06 5.28
C ARG A 92 0.30 -38.51 4.30
N PHE A 93 1.43 -38.99 4.80
CA PHE A 93 2.27 -40.03 4.18
C PHE A 93 3.35 -40.48 5.19
N ILE A 94 3.69 -41.77 5.13
CA ILE A 94 4.64 -42.57 5.94
C ILE A 94 3.97 -43.38 7.07
N GLY A 95 3.83 -44.69 6.81
CA GLY A 95 3.35 -45.74 7.69
C GLY A 95 2.56 -46.78 6.93
#